data_AF-A0AAQ0MGF1-F1
#
_entry.id   AF-A0AAQ0MGF1-F1
#
_cell.length_a   1.000
_cell.length_b   1.000
_cell.length_c   1.000
_cell.angle_alpha   90.00
_cell.angle_beta   90.00
_cell.angle_gamma   90.00
#
_symmetry.space_group_name_H-M   'P 1'
#
loop_
_entity.id
_entity.type
_entity.pdbx_description
1 polymer ?
#
loop_
_entity_poly.entity_id
_entity_poly.type
_entity_poly.pdbx_seq_one_letter_code
_entity_poly.pdbx_strand_id
1 'polypeptide(L)' 'MKETITYLIRHRDIPIYITNKPTENNPEVSYSTNRQRAREFNGMEEATINMDYHVAVKKIVKESTEYEELNYE' A
#
# COMPACT_ATOMS: atom_id res chain seq x y z
N MET A 1 -15.70 11.38 8.73
CA MET A 1 -14.58 10.42 8.91
C MET A 1 -13.70 10.52 7.69
N LYS A 2 -12.39 10.74 7.86
CA LYS A 2 -11.43 10.75 6.76
C LYS A 2 -10.95 9.32 6.56
N GLU A 3 -11.16 8.78 5.36
CA GLU A 3 -10.70 7.45 4.97
C GLU A 3 -9.66 7.59 3.86
N THR A 4 -8.47 7.06 4.09
CA THR A 4 -7.42 6.96 3.07
C THR A 4 -7.29 5.51 2.66
N ILE A 5 -7.50 5.23 1.38
CA ILE A 5 -7.38 3.89 0.80
C ILE A 5 -6.12 3.84 -0.06
N THR A 6 -5.22 2.93 0.26
CA THR A 6 -4.04 2.61 -0.55
C THR A 6 -3.90 1.10 -0.74
N TYR A 7 -3.01 0.68 -1.62
CA TYR A 7 -2.77 -0.73 -1.92
C TYR A 7 -1.29 -1.04 -1.79
N LEU A 8 -0.98 -2.22 -1.26
CA LEU A 8 0.35 -2.82 -1.35
C LEU A 8 0.27 -4.00 -2.32
N ILE A 9 1.29 -4.17 -3.15
CA ILE A 9 1.32 -5.29 -4.08
C ILE A 9 2.37 -6.30 -3.62
N ARG A 10 1.96 -7.57 -3.54
CA ARG A 10 2.84 -8.69 -3.17
C ARG A 10 2.70 -9.83 -4.16
N HIS A 11 3.73 -10.67 -4.24
CA HIS A 11 3.64 -11.93 -4.98
C HIS A 11 2.63 -12.87 -4.31
N ARG A 12 1.95 -13.71 -5.10
CA ARG A 12 0.93 -14.65 -4.63
C ARG A 12 1.54 -15.72 -3.71
N ASP A 13 2.60 -16.38 -4.20
CA ASP A 13 3.19 -17.57 -3.55
C ASP A 13 4.36 -17.28 -2.59
N ILE A 14 5.04 -16.15 -2.75
CA ILE A 14 6.27 -15.83 -2.01
C ILE A 14 6.03 -14.53 -1.22
N PRO A 15 6.47 -14.41 0.05
CA PRO A 15 6.22 -13.23 0.88
C PRO A 15 7.14 -12.05 0.54
N ILE A 16 7.11 -11.61 -0.73
CA ILE A 16 7.82 -10.44 -1.24
C ILE A 16 6.85 -9.36 -1.71
N TYR A 17 7.23 -8.11 -1.50
CA TYR A 17 6.42 -6.92 -1.79
C TYR A 17 7.14 -6.04 -2.81
N ILE A 18 6.37 -5.38 -3.67
CA ILE A 18 6.89 -4.42 -4.63
C ILE A 18 7.31 -3.14 -3.90
N THR A 19 8.53 -2.66 -4.18
CA THR A 19 9.14 -1.51 -3.47
C THR A 19 9.28 -0.25 -4.32
N ASN A 20 8.90 -0.29 -5.59
CA ASN A 20 8.92 0.84 -6.51
C ASN A 20 7.59 0.93 -7.29
N LYS A 21 7.40 2.02 -8.06
CA LYS A 21 6.26 2.17 -8.97
C LYS A 21 6.77 2.01 -10.40
N PRO A 22 6.73 0.79 -10.98
CA PRO A 22 7.13 0.58 -12.36
C PRO A 22 6.20 1.35 -13.30
N THR A 23 6.75 1.86 -14.40
CA THR A 23 6.04 2.65 -15.41
C THR A 23 6.39 2.11 -16.79
N GLU A 24 5.66 2.51 -17.84
CA GLU A 24 5.99 2.08 -19.21
C GLU A 24 7.43 2.45 -19.61
N ASN A 25 7.90 3.63 -19.16
CA ASN A 25 9.26 4.11 -19.43
C ASN A 25 10.32 3.44 -18.54
N ASN A 26 9.94 2.90 -17.39
CA ASN A 26 10.82 2.15 -16.51
C ASN A 26 10.05 0.96 -15.90
N PRO A 27 9.99 -0.18 -16.61
CA PRO A 27 9.15 -1.31 -16.24
C PRO A 27 9.82 -2.21 -15.19
N GLU A 28 11.04 -1.90 -14.74
CA GLU A 28 11.74 -2.72 -13.77
C GLU A 28 10.96 -2.79 -12.45
N VAL A 29 10.69 -4.00 -11.97
CA VAL A 29 9.98 -4.22 -10.70
C VAL A 29 10.97 -4.68 -9.64
N SER A 30 11.07 -3.90 -8.56
CA SER A 30 11.91 -4.21 -7.41
C SER A 30 11.12 -4.84 -6.28
N TYR A 31 11.71 -5.80 -5.58
CA TYR A 31 11.08 -6.56 -4.52
C TYR A 31 11.84 -6.49 -3.20
N SER A 32 11.12 -6.65 -2.08
CA SER A 32 11.71 -6.90 -0.77
C SER A 32 10.84 -7.82 0.07
N THR A 33 11.48 -8.64 0.91
CA THR A 33 10.81 -9.37 1.98
C THR A 33 10.41 -8.46 3.14
N ASN A 34 11.00 -7.26 3.27
CA ASN A 34 10.63 -6.30 4.29
C ASN A 34 9.40 -5.49 3.85
N ARG A 35 8.24 -5.79 4.43
CA ARG A 35 6.97 -5.12 4.17
C ARG A 35 7.01 -3.60 4.39
N GLN A 36 7.83 -3.07 5.29
CA GLN A 36 7.93 -1.62 5.52
C GLN A 36 8.51 -0.86 4.33
N ARG A 37 9.24 -1.56 3.45
CA ARG A 37 9.78 -0.99 2.21
C ARG A 37 8.80 -1.05 1.05
N ALA A 38 7.65 -1.72 1.23
CA ALA A 38 6.63 -1.84 0.21
C ALA A 38 6.08 -0.47 -0.16
N ARG A 39 5.89 -0.24 -1.45
CA ARG A 39 5.36 1.02 -1.95
C ARG A 39 3.83 0.98 -1.92
N GLU A 40 3.23 2.09 -1.49
CA GLU A 40 1.78 2.26 -1.53
C GLU A 40 1.34 2.82 -2.89
N PHE A 41 0.31 2.18 -3.44
CA PHE A 41 -0.33 2.51 -4.71
C PHE A 41 -1.71 3.11 -4.43
N ASN A 42 -2.09 4.10 -5.22
CA ASN A 42 -3.41 4.76 -5.09
C ASN A 42 -4.45 4.22 -6.10
N GLY A 43 -4.09 3.21 -6.91
CA GLY A 43 -4.98 2.56 -7.89
C GLY A 43 -4.38 2.43 -9.29
N MET A 44 -4.31 3.52 -10.07
CA MET A 44 -4.03 3.43 -11.53
C MET A 44 -2.56 3.19 -11.91
N GLU A 45 -1.64 3.13 -10.96
CA GLU A 45 -0.19 3.01 -11.21
C GLU A 45 0.28 1.55 -11.40
N GLU A 46 -0.66 0.60 -11.45
CA GLU A 46 -0.38 -0.86 -11.46
C GLU A 46 -0.18 -1.43 -12.87
N ALA A 47 -0.35 -0.62 -13.92
CA ALA A 47 -0.51 -1.10 -15.30
C ALA A 47 0.66 -1.94 -15.86
N THR A 48 1.85 -1.85 -15.27
CA THR A 48 3.03 -2.62 -15.69
C THR A 48 3.31 -3.85 -14.82
N ILE A 49 2.57 -4.04 -13.73
CA ILE A 49 2.75 -5.16 -12.82
C ILE A 49 1.87 -6.31 -13.30
N ASN A 50 2.50 -7.48 -13.53
CA ASN A 50 1.76 -8.67 -13.91
C ASN A 50 0.95 -9.20 -12.72
N MET A 51 -0.36 -8.93 -12.71
CA MET A 51 -1.27 -9.33 -11.64
C MET A 51 -1.61 -10.83 -11.64
N ASP A 52 -1.22 -11.61 -12.63
CA ASP A 52 -1.36 -13.08 -12.59
C ASP A 52 -0.44 -13.71 -11.53
N TYR A 53 0.70 -13.08 -11.27
CA TYR A 53 1.65 -13.48 -10.23
C TYR A 53 1.51 -12.69 -8.92
N HIS A 54 0.75 -11.60 -8.95
CA HIS A 54 0.64 -10.66 -7.84
C HIS A 54 -0.79 -10.55 -7.29
N VAL A 55 -0.90 -9.94 -6.11
CA VAL A 55 -2.17 -9.60 -5.50
C VAL A 55 -2.06 -8.24 -4.82
N ALA A 56 -3.11 -7.42 -4.99
CA ALA A 56 -3.24 -6.15 -4.30
C ALA A 56 -3.84 -6.37 -2.90
N VAL A 57 -3.17 -5.85 -1.89
CA VAL A 57 -3.60 -5.87 -0.49
C VAL A 57 -4.11 -4.47 -0.15
N LYS A 58 -5.43 -4.32 -0.01
CA LYS A 58 -6.08 -3.06 0.34
C LYS A 58 -5.71 -2.65 1.77
N LYS A 59 -5.18 -1.45 1.93
CA LYS A 59 -4.94 -0.76 3.20
C LYS A 59 -5.99 0.34 3.35
N ILE A 60 -6.70 0.32 4.47
CA ILE A 60 -7.68 1.34 4.83
C ILE A 60 -7.22 1.99 6.12
N VAL A 61 -6.95 3.30 6.07
CA VAL A 61 -6.64 4.10 7.24
C VAL A 61 -7.86 4.96 7.56
N LYS A 62 -8.45 4.74 8.73
CA LYS A 62 -9.57 5.53 9.27
C LYS A 62 -9.03 6.39 10.40
N GLU A 63 -9.12 7.71 10.24
CA GLU A 63 -8.68 8.68 11.24
C GLU A 63 -9.91 9.22 11.98
N SER A 64 -9.88 9.12 13.32
CA SER A 64 -10.88 9.70 14.23
C SER A 64 -10.16 10.50 15.32
N THR A 65 -10.71 11.66 15.66
CA THR A 65 -10.22 12.51 16.75
C THR A 65 -11.37 12.73 17.72
N GLU A 66 -11.13 12.47 18.99
CA GLU A 66 -12.09 12.66 20.08
C GLU A 66 -11.48 13.64 21.09
N TYR A 67 -12.32 14.48 21.69
CA TYR A 67 -11.94 15.47 22.68
C TYR A 67 -12.80 15.24 23.92
N GLU A 68 -12.17 15.24 25.09
CA GLU A 68 -12.84 15.15 26.39
C GLU A 68 -12.50 16.39 27.20
N GLU A 69 -13.51 17.02 27.80
CA GLU A 69 -13.33 18.12 28.75
C GLU A 69 -12.98 17.53 30.12
N LEU A 70 -11.76 17.76 30.59
CA LEU A 70 -11.34 17.37 31.93
C LEU A 70 -11.63 18.51 32.90
N ASN A 71 -12.59 18.28 33.80
CA ASN A 71 -12.84 19.17 34.93
C ASN A 71 -11.92 18.77 36.09
N TYR A 72 -11.15 19.73 36.60
CA TYR A 72 -10.32 19.57 37.79
C TYR A 72 -11.04 20.19 38.99
N GLU A 73 -11.08 19.48 40.13
CA GLU A 73 -11.58 20.00 41.42
C GLU A 73 -10.63 21.00 42.07
#